data_AF-A0A1W9X0U1-F1
#
_entry.id   AF-A0A1W9X0U1-F1
#
_cell.length_a   1.000
_cell.length_b   1.000
_cell.length_c   1.000
_cell.angle_alpha   90.00
_cell.angle_beta   90.00
_cell.angle_gamma   90.00
#
_symmetry.space_group_name_H-M   'P 1'
#
loop_
_entity.id
_entity.type
_entity.pdbx_description
1 polymer ?
#
loop_
_entity_poly.entity_id
_entity_poly.type
_entity_poly.pdbx_seq_one_letter_code
_entity_poly.pdbx_strand_id
1 'polypeptide(L)'
;MVSKARENTAGLKNVEFRLGEIENLPVADNTIDVIISNCVINLSPEKQKVFNEAFRVLKSGGRLAISDIVATATLPDELQNDLVFHSGCMSGANQPIFKRV
;
A
#
# COMPACT_ATOMS: atom_id res chain seq x y z
N MET A 1 -9.37 12.02 10.52
CA MET A 1 -9.76 11.40 9.24
C MET A 1 -10.70 10.22 9.44
N VAL A 2 -10.34 9.19 10.21
CA VAL A 2 -11.19 7.99 10.43
C VAL A 2 -12.57 8.31 11.02
N SER A 3 -12.65 9.17 12.05
CA SER A 3 -13.95 9.57 12.64
C SER A 3 -14.89 10.17 11.59
N LYS A 4 -14.36 11.05 10.74
CA LYS A 4 -15.13 11.68 9.67
C LYS A 4 -15.60 10.67 8.62
N ALA A 5 -14.77 9.68 8.27
CA ALA A 5 -15.15 8.62 7.35
C ALA A 5 -16.31 7.78 7.91
N ARG A 6 -16.27 7.43 9.21
CA ARG A 6 -17.35 6.70 9.89
C ARG A 6 -18.65 7.49 9.92
N GLU A 7 -18.60 8.79 10.18
CA GLU A 7 -19.77 9.68 10.11
C GLU A 7 -20.38 9.69 8.70
N ASN A 8 -19.54 9.84 7.67
CA ASN A 8 -19.99 9.93 6.28
C ASN A 8 -20.66 8.64 5.77
N THR A 9 -20.36 7.48 6.37
CA THR A 9 -20.93 6.19 5.99
C THR A 9 -21.94 5.66 7.01
N ALA A 10 -22.40 6.49 7.94
CA ALA A 10 -23.38 6.09 8.95
C ALA A 10 -24.63 5.50 8.27
N GLY A 11 -24.97 4.25 8.59
CA GLY A 11 -26.09 3.51 8.00
C GLY A 11 -25.71 2.45 6.95
N LEU A 12 -24.48 2.47 6.43
CA LEU A 12 -23.96 1.38 5.61
C LEU A 12 -23.53 0.21 6.50
N LYS A 13 -23.93 -1.02 6.14
CA LYS A 13 -23.65 -2.24 6.93
C LYS A 13 -22.43 -3.02 6.43
N ASN A 14 -21.92 -2.68 5.25
CA ASN A 14 -20.86 -3.39 4.52
C ASN A 14 -19.57 -2.57 4.41
N VAL A 15 -19.40 -1.54 5.24
CA VAL A 15 -18.22 -0.66 5.25
C VAL A 15 -17.70 -0.54 6.67
N GLU A 16 -16.40 -0.70 6.85
CA GLU A 16 -15.72 -0.55 8.14
C GLU A 16 -14.44 0.27 7.95
N PHE A 17 -14.16 1.18 8.88
CA PHE A 17 -12.90 1.93 8.92
C PHE A 17 -12.10 1.56 10.17
N ARG A 18 -10.90 1.03 9.96
CA ARG A 18 -9.95 0.67 11.02
C ARG A 18 -8.75 1.61 10.98
N LEU A 19 -8.35 2.11 12.15
CA LEU A 19 -7.12 2.88 12.30
C LEU A 19 -5.95 1.90 12.43
N GLY A 20 -4.94 2.04 11.58
CA GLY A 20 -3.75 1.19 11.60
C GLY A 20 -2.74 1.64 10.56
N GLU A 21 -1.58 1.00 10.59
CA GLU A 21 -0.49 1.20 9.63
C GLU A 21 -0.51 0.06 8.60
N ILE A 22 -0.07 0.30 7.37
CA ILE A 22 -0.10 -0.71 6.30
C ILE A 22 0.94 -1.82 6.52
N GLU A 23 1.91 -1.55 7.39
CA GLU A 23 2.93 -2.46 7.90
C GLU A 23 2.43 -3.33 9.07
N ASN A 24 1.24 -3.06 9.60
CA ASN A 24 0.61 -3.83 10.69
C ASN A 24 -0.93 -3.70 10.62
N LEU A 25 -1.53 -4.43 9.68
CA LEU A 25 -2.95 -4.33 9.39
C LEU A 25 -3.79 -4.83 10.57
N PRO A 26 -4.78 -4.04 11.06
CA PRO A 26 -5.71 -4.45 12.10
C PRO A 26 -6.79 -5.40 11.54
N VAL A 27 -6.36 -6.48 10.89
CA VAL A 27 -7.18 -7.44 10.15
C VAL A 27 -6.65 -8.84 10.46
N ALA A 28 -7.56 -9.79 10.64
CA ALA A 28 -7.21 -11.18 10.93
C ALA A 28 -6.69 -11.92 9.70
N ASP A 29 -5.86 -12.93 9.93
CA ASP A 29 -5.26 -13.77 8.91
C ASP A 29 -6.32 -14.46 8.05
N ASN A 30 -6.06 -14.63 6.75
CA ASN A 30 -6.92 -15.37 5.84
C ASN A 30 -8.41 -14.95 5.85
N THR A 31 -8.69 -13.65 5.98
CA THR A 31 -10.07 -13.14 6.03
C THR A 31 -10.46 -12.31 4.81
N ILE A 32 -9.48 -11.82 4.04
CA ILE A 32 -9.70 -10.89 2.92
C ILE A 32 -9.65 -11.63 1.59
N ASP A 33 -10.64 -11.39 0.73
CA ASP A 33 -10.69 -11.96 -0.62
C ASP A 33 -9.86 -11.13 -1.62
N VAL A 34 -9.95 -9.80 -1.51
CA VAL A 34 -9.28 -8.85 -2.42
C VAL A 34 -8.74 -7.65 -1.63
N ILE A 35 -7.49 -7.28 -1.91
CA ILE A 35 -6.88 -6.02 -1.47
C ILE A 35 -6.71 -5.12 -2.69
N ILE A 36 -7.09 -3.84 -2.52
CA ILE A 36 -6.80 -2.77 -3.46
C ILE A 36 -5.90 -1.73 -2.80
N SER A 37 -4.92 -1.20 -3.53
CA SER A 37 -4.06 -0.12 -3.06
C SER A 37 -3.69 0.81 -4.21
N ASN A 38 -3.69 2.11 -3.94
CA ASN A 38 -3.34 3.14 -4.92
C ASN A 38 -2.38 4.15 -4.30
N CYS A 39 -1.17 4.28 -4.85
CA CYS A 39 -0.17 5.31 -4.51
C CYS A 39 0.10 5.49 -3.00
N VAL A 40 0.26 4.40 -2.25
CA VAL A 40 0.62 4.48 -0.81
C VAL A 40 1.78 3.57 -0.41
N ILE A 41 2.09 2.53 -1.18
CA ILE A 41 3.13 1.56 -0.79
C ILE A 41 4.50 2.21 -0.93
N ASN A 42 4.69 3.05 -1.94
CA ASN A 42 5.93 3.81 -2.12
C ASN A 42 6.30 4.71 -0.93
N LEU A 43 5.30 5.11 -0.13
CA LEU A 43 5.48 5.93 1.07
C LEU A 43 5.93 5.12 2.29
N SER A 44 5.81 3.79 2.25
CA SER A 44 6.24 2.93 3.35
C SER A 44 7.77 2.86 3.45
N PRO A 45 8.33 2.98 4.66
CA PRO A 45 9.74 2.68 4.92
C PRO A 45 10.02 1.17 4.95
N GLU A 46 9.01 0.33 5.19
CA GLU A 46 9.12 -1.13 5.34
C GLU A 46 8.26 -1.87 4.29
N LYS A 47 8.49 -1.60 3.00
CA LYS A 47 7.66 -2.16 1.89
C LYS A 47 7.48 -3.67 1.94
N GLN A 48 8.54 -4.42 2.26
CA GLN A 48 8.45 -5.87 2.37
C GLN A 48 7.43 -6.30 3.44
N LYS A 49 7.36 -5.57 4.56
CA LYS A 49 6.41 -5.82 5.64
C LYS A 49 4.98 -5.52 5.20
N VAL A 50 4.75 -4.48 4.40
CA VAL A 50 3.45 -4.21 3.77
C VAL A 50 2.98 -5.37 2.91
N PHE A 51 3.86 -5.93 2.08
CA PHE A 51 3.52 -7.10 1.25
C PHE A 51 3.30 -8.36 2.09
N ASN A 52 4.08 -8.56 3.16
CA ASN A 52 3.88 -9.68 4.09
C ASN A 52 2.52 -9.58 4.81
N GLU A 53 2.13 -8.38 5.24
CA GLU A 53 0.83 -8.13 5.86
C GLU A 53 -0.33 -8.32 4.89
N ALA A 54 -0.19 -7.82 3.66
CA ALA A 54 -1.16 -8.07 2.60
C ALA A 54 -1.34 -9.58 2.35
N PHE A 55 -0.24 -10.33 2.31
CA PHE A 55 -0.28 -11.79 2.17
C PHE A 55 -0.93 -12.47 3.38
N ARG A 56 -0.58 -12.07 4.61
CA ARG A 56 -1.12 -12.64 5.86
C ARG A 56 -2.66 -12.55 5.91
N VAL A 57 -3.21 -11.40 5.56
CA VAL A 57 -4.66 -11.16 5.69
C VAL A 57 -5.46 -11.75 4.52
N LEU A 58 -4.84 -11.97 3.37
CA LEU A 58 -5.47 -12.59 2.21
C LEU A 58 -5.77 -14.08 2.48
N LYS A 59 -6.95 -14.52 2.06
CA LYS A 59 -7.27 -15.95 1.95
C LYS A 59 -6.37 -16.62 0.90
N SER A 60 -6.19 -17.93 1.01
CA SER A 60 -5.64 -18.72 -0.08
C SER A 60 -6.46 -18.52 -1.37
N GLY A 61 -5.80 -18.15 -2.46
CA GLY A 61 -6.45 -17.78 -3.73
C GLY A 61 -6.97 -16.34 -3.81
N GLY A 62 -6.81 -15.54 -2.75
CA GLY A 62 -7.14 -14.12 -2.75
C GLY A 62 -6.25 -13.29 -3.68
N ARG A 63 -6.66 -12.06 -3.98
CA ARG A 63 -5.99 -11.20 -4.98
C ARG A 63 -5.53 -9.88 -4.39
N LEU A 64 -4.33 -9.45 -4.78
CA LEU A 64 -3.79 -8.13 -4.49
C LEU A 64 -3.71 -7.33 -5.81
N ALA A 65 -4.41 -6.21 -5.87
CA ALA A 65 -4.40 -5.28 -7.00
C ALA A 65 -3.80 -3.94 -6.57
N ILE A 66 -2.65 -3.59 -7.13
CA ILE A 66 -1.90 -2.39 -6.78
C ILE A 66 -1.76 -1.51 -8.02
N SER A 67 -2.01 -0.23 -7.84
CA SER A 67 -1.63 0.83 -8.78
C SER A 67 -0.66 1.77 -8.08
N ASP A 68 0.61 1.70 -8.42
CA ASP A 68 1.66 2.54 -7.82
C ASP A 68 2.70 2.93 -8.87
N ILE A 69 3.56 3.90 -8.54
CA ILE A 69 4.65 4.34 -9.42
C ILE A 69 5.80 3.34 -9.35
N VAL A 70 6.38 3.04 -10.50
CA VAL A 70 7.51 2.12 -10.63
C VAL A 70 8.64 2.85 -11.36
N ALA A 71 9.84 2.81 -10.80
CA ALA A 71 11.01 3.46 -11.37
C ALA A 71 11.62 2.57 -12.46
N THR A 72 11.63 3.03 -13.72
CA THR A 72 12.22 2.26 -14.83
C THR A 72 13.75 2.39 -14.91
N ALA A 73 14.33 3.29 -14.11
CA ALA A 73 15.75 3.50 -13.97
C ALA A 73 16.06 3.97 -12.53
N THR A 74 17.32 3.93 -12.14
CA THR A 74 17.77 4.50 -10.87
C THR A 74 17.56 6.00 -10.84
N LEU A 75 16.88 6.47 -9.80
CA LEU A 75 16.70 7.89 -9.53
C LEU A 75 18.02 8.47 -8.99
N PRO A 76 18.43 9.69 -9.39
CA PRO A 76 19.54 10.40 -8.75
C PRO A 76 19.32 10.55 -7.24
N ASP A 77 20.42 10.56 -6.47
CA ASP A 77 20.37 10.64 -5.00
C ASP A 77 19.68 11.92 -4.52
N GLU A 78 19.78 13.01 -5.28
CA GLU A 78 19.09 14.27 -4.97
C GLU A 78 17.57 14.08 -4.99
N LEU A 79 17.04 13.31 -5.94
CA LEU A 79 15.60 13.04 -6.05
C LEU A 79 15.14 11.99 -5.04
N GLN A 80 15.99 11.01 -4.70
CA GLN A 80 15.66 10.00 -3.70
C GLN A 80 15.46 10.61 -2.31
N ASN A 81 16.21 11.66 -1.98
CA ASN A 81 16.16 12.32 -0.67
C ASN A 81 15.24 13.55 -0.61
N ASP A 82 14.60 13.91 -1.73
CA ASP A 82 13.68 15.05 -1.79
C ASP A 82 12.29 14.67 -1.26
N LEU A 83 11.82 15.41 -0.24
CA LEU A 83 10.52 15.18 0.41
C LEU A 83 9.32 15.46 -0.50
N VAL A 84 9.45 16.36 -1.47
CA VAL A 84 8.42 16.63 -2.47
C VAL A 84 8.25 15.41 -3.36
N PHE A 85 9.37 14.84 -3.84
CA PHE A 85 9.31 13.62 -4.65
C PHE A 85 8.88 12.40 -3.84
N HIS A 86 9.23 12.35 -2.56
CA HIS A 86 8.77 11.29 -1.66
C HIS A 86 7.26 11.36 -1.47
N SER A 87 6.70 12.52 -1.12
CA SER A 87 5.25 12.70 -0.96
C SER A 87 4.47 12.44 -2.25
N GLY A 88 5.11 12.64 -3.41
CA GLY A 88 4.59 12.27 -4.73
C GLY A 88 4.71 10.79 -5.10
N CYS A 89 5.11 9.90 -4.18
CA CYS A 89 5.33 8.46 -4.43
C CYS A 89 6.44 8.13 -5.45
N MET A 90 7.30 9.10 -5.80
CA MET A 90 8.36 8.91 -6.80
C MET A 90 9.66 8.41 -6.18
N SER A 91 10.16 9.05 -5.13
CA SER A 91 11.45 8.67 -4.51
C SER A 91 11.46 7.25 -3.95
N GLY A 92 10.31 6.80 -3.44
CA GLY A 92 10.12 5.46 -2.93
C GLY A 92 9.74 4.40 -3.97
N ALA A 93 9.70 4.75 -5.26
CA ALA A 93 9.29 3.83 -6.30
C ALA A 93 10.30 2.68 -6.47
N ASN A 94 9.82 1.45 -6.36
CA ASN A 94 10.65 0.27 -6.58
C ASN A 94 11.09 0.20 -8.05
N GLN A 95 12.30 -0.30 -8.26
CA GLN A 95 12.72 -0.70 -9.60
C GLN A 95 12.16 -2.09 -9.91
N PRO A 96 11.58 -2.29 -11.10
CA PRO A 96 11.13 -3.61 -11.48
C PRO A 96 12.34 -4.50 -11.72
N ILE A 97 12.28 -5.75 -11.24
CA ILE A 97 13.22 -6.81 -11.59
C ILE A 97 12.85 -7.30 -13.01
N PHE A 98 12.86 -6.42 -14.00
CA PHE A 98 12.91 -6.86 -15.39
C PHE A 98 14.36 -7.22 -15.68
N LYS A 99 14.74 -8.49 -15.43
CA LYS A 99 15.72 -9.09 -16.34
C LYS A 99 15.05 -9.06 -17.70
N ARG A 100 15.51 -8.15 -18.59
CA ARG A 100 15.16 -8.22 -20.01
C ARG A 100 15.34 -9.67 -20.45
N VAL A 101 14.24 -10.34 -20.77
CA VAL A 101 14.25 -11.60 -21.50
C VAL A 101 14.53 -11.27 -22.96
#